data_AF-A0A955HEP1-F1
#
_entry.id   AF-A0A955HEP1-F1
#
_cell.length_a   1.000
_cell.length_b   1.000
_cell.length_c   1.000
_cell.angle_alpha   90.00
_cell.angle_beta   90.00
_cell.angle_gamma   90.00
#
_symmetry.space_group_name_H-M   'P 1'
#
loop_
_entity.id
_entity.type
_entity.pdbx_description
1 polymer ?
#
loop_
_entity_poly.entity_id
_entity_poly.type
_entity_poly.pdbx_seq_one_letter_code
_entity_poly.pdbx_strand_id
1 'polypeptide(L)'
;MTANETNEKMINYKNEMTRKISVIYKNSNPISWQVEQLVKEAQKMGQLLEVTDLENWKDIDKLGKIVLWRSSSTNMEERQEVMQKIAKKHIVINRCSSHLPKAGDKLFQQQHIRKNLPDINTIDTYTFTNTKEIIKAIETEKLKLPIIQKPREGCQGKDISLFTEKSQLKNIEDIQKYAYQDFIKNNGDYRVLVLAGKVLGVIKRTGKEGSFLNNFSQGGKVVNVTNSEVLKTCEKIATSITTLFDLTLCGIDIIYDTEKEKYYFLEVNIVSQWKGFQQATEINVAKEIIKTCKIMMEKESLPAHEIVRKEYETNSAYLGEKKFHFFSRMYLWTRNKKYKEELNKLKKEYLGQKDVEHEEILQNIMKKKATDNQNRIAKKRREKYFQKHPSLQEYNDILFRALYAKNIYNTDIKKHVEKIVPKKDLIKTKTSLENDEKALQNLSTHAINFLYNLDFLYKDTQTRVNPAHYLQTAEKMTQKDSISIKLKIYLLTHCVIGKSLFYKKNVEDKTGVYKKMMELAEKTIKENYKKVSLDNKFEFLVCTRLCQHTSQIEEKILKEASQAFAQNGNFVIDKANNITKNNKRESFIQSEHRNVLYIMATTPRKTN
;
A
#
# COMPACT_ATOMS: atom_id res chain seq x y z
N MET A 1 34.37 22.26 35.71
CA MET A 1 33.13 22.20 34.90
C MET A 1 31.98 22.47 35.84
N THR A 2 31.19 23.52 35.57
CA THR A 2 30.07 23.93 36.44
C THR A 2 28.86 22.99 36.25
N ALA A 3 27.96 22.95 37.23
CA ALA A 3 26.74 22.13 37.16
C ALA A 3 25.86 22.51 35.94
N ASN A 4 25.90 23.77 35.50
CA ASN A 4 25.20 24.25 34.30
C ASN A 4 25.83 23.75 33.00
N GLU A 5 27.16 23.77 32.87
CA GLU A 5 27.86 23.19 31.71
C GLU A 5 27.63 21.68 31.59
N THR A 6 27.45 21.00 32.73
CA THR A 6 27.19 19.56 32.79
C THR A 6 25.74 19.25 32.39
N ASN A 7 24.78 20.08 32.80
CA ASN A 7 23.38 19.98 32.40
C ASN A 7 23.15 20.31 30.92
N GLU A 8 23.78 21.36 30.39
CA GLU A 8 23.69 21.70 28.96
C GLU A 8 24.31 20.61 28.08
N LYS A 9 25.46 20.04 28.48
CA LYS A 9 26.05 18.88 27.79
C LYS A 9 25.14 17.66 27.85
N MET A 10 24.47 17.39 28.97
CA MET A 10 23.53 16.28 29.12
C MET A 10 22.24 16.48 28.30
N ILE A 11 21.74 17.71 28.20
CA ILE A 11 20.58 18.07 27.36
C ILE A 11 20.95 17.96 25.88
N ASN A 12 22.09 18.49 25.46
CA ASN A 12 22.59 18.34 24.08
C ASN A 12 22.84 16.88 23.73
N TYR A 13 23.45 16.09 24.61
CA TYR A 13 23.66 14.65 24.41
C TYR A 13 22.33 13.88 24.28
N LYS A 14 21.32 14.18 25.11
CA LYS A 14 19.98 13.58 24.97
C LYS A 14 19.29 14.02 23.66
N ASN A 15 19.46 15.27 23.24
CA ASN A 15 18.93 15.79 21.97
C ASN A 15 19.64 15.20 20.74
N GLU A 16 20.94 14.88 20.83
CA GLU A 16 21.69 14.18 19.80
C GLU A 16 21.29 12.70 19.70
N MET A 17 21.17 12.01 20.85
CA MET A 17 20.73 10.61 20.93
C MET A 17 19.34 10.38 20.32
N THR A 18 18.40 11.29 20.60
CA THR A 18 17.02 11.21 20.05
C THR A 18 16.95 11.41 18.54
N ARG A 19 18.01 11.97 17.94
CA ARG A 19 18.13 12.19 16.50
C ARG A 19 19.15 11.27 15.84
N LYS A 20 19.85 10.38 16.54
CA LYS A 20 20.93 9.56 15.97
C LYS A 20 20.41 8.30 15.25
N ILE A 21 21.02 7.97 14.10
CA ILE A 21 20.87 6.67 13.42
C ILE A 21 22.11 5.82 13.67
N SER A 22 21.96 4.58 14.13
CA SER A 22 23.06 3.61 14.23
C SER A 22 22.93 2.56 13.14
N VAL A 23 23.94 2.46 12.28
CA VAL A 23 24.07 1.38 11.29
C VAL A 23 24.96 0.29 11.88
N ILE A 24 24.36 -0.86 12.18
CA ILE A 24 25.12 -2.03 12.64
C ILE A 24 25.78 -2.68 11.42
N TYR A 25 27.10 -2.69 11.41
CA TYR A 25 27.90 -3.24 10.33
C TYR A 25 29.18 -3.85 10.89
N LYS A 26 29.51 -5.08 10.45
CA LYS A 26 30.74 -5.77 10.83
C LYS A 26 31.95 -4.88 10.56
N ASN A 27 32.89 -4.83 11.51
CA ASN A 27 34.18 -4.15 11.35
C ASN A 27 34.93 -4.75 10.14
N SER A 28 34.84 -4.08 8.99
CA SER A 28 35.53 -4.46 7.75
C SER A 28 36.03 -3.21 7.04
N ASN A 29 37.28 -3.22 6.60
CA ASN A 29 37.88 -2.15 5.80
C ASN A 29 38.24 -2.70 4.40
N PRO A 30 37.67 -2.17 3.29
CA PRO A 30 36.68 -1.08 3.24
C PRO A 30 35.27 -1.51 3.66
N ILE A 31 34.46 -0.54 4.10
CA ILE A 31 33.03 -0.74 4.32
C ILE A 31 32.30 -0.92 2.98
N SER A 32 31.16 -1.65 2.98
CA SER A 32 30.42 -1.82 1.73
C SER A 32 29.90 -0.51 1.14
N TRP A 33 29.82 -0.45 -0.20
CA TRP A 33 29.26 0.67 -0.95
C TRP A 33 27.90 1.15 -0.41
N GLN A 34 27.03 0.22 0.01
CA GLN A 34 25.71 0.52 0.57
C GLN A 34 25.80 1.36 1.85
N VAL A 35 26.74 1.03 2.73
CA VAL A 35 26.96 1.75 3.99
C VAL A 35 27.60 3.11 3.71
N GLU A 36 28.56 3.18 2.80
CA GLU A 36 29.14 4.46 2.36
C GLU A 36 28.08 5.43 1.84
N GLN A 37 27.13 4.95 1.02
CA GLN A 37 26.05 5.80 0.52
C GLN A 37 25.15 6.31 1.65
N LEU A 38 24.88 5.49 2.67
CA LEU A 38 24.11 5.91 3.84
C LEU A 38 24.82 7.03 4.62
N VAL A 39 26.13 6.89 4.85
CA VAL A 39 26.93 7.95 5.50
C VAL A 39 26.91 9.23 4.68
N LYS A 40 27.15 9.14 3.37
CA LYS A 40 27.16 10.29 2.45
C LYS A 40 25.82 11.03 2.42
N GLU A 41 24.70 10.32 2.30
CA GLU A 41 23.38 10.95 2.28
C GLU A 41 22.97 11.48 3.66
N ALA A 42 23.35 10.82 4.75
CA ALA A 42 23.13 11.34 6.10
C ALA A 42 23.86 12.68 6.31
N GLN A 43 25.13 12.77 5.90
CA GLN A 43 25.92 14.02 5.95
C GLN A 43 25.25 15.13 5.13
N LYS A 44 24.86 14.86 3.88
CA LYS A 44 24.16 15.84 3.03
C LYS A 44 22.85 16.33 3.65
N MET A 45 22.16 15.48 4.41
CA MET A 45 20.88 15.78 5.03
C MET A 45 21.00 16.35 6.46
N GLY A 46 22.21 16.60 6.94
CA GLY A 46 22.48 17.06 8.32
C GLY A 46 22.01 16.07 9.38
N GLN A 47 22.01 14.79 9.05
CA GLN A 47 21.49 13.71 9.89
C GLN A 47 22.65 13.00 10.60
N LEU A 48 22.61 12.96 11.93
CA LEU A 48 23.60 12.23 12.72
C LEU A 48 23.46 10.72 12.46
N LEU A 49 24.51 10.12 11.92
CA LEU A 49 24.60 8.69 11.63
C LEU A 49 25.96 8.16 12.07
N GLU A 50 25.95 7.06 12.81
CA GLU A 50 27.16 6.30 13.15
C GLU A 50 27.13 4.92 12.49
N VAL A 51 28.31 4.39 12.19
CA VAL A 51 28.51 3.00 11.79
C VAL A 51 29.28 2.33 12.91
N THR A 52 28.75 1.25 13.45
CA THR A 52 29.36 0.52 14.57
C THR A 52 29.15 -0.98 14.39
N ASP A 53 30.11 -1.78 14.84
CA ASP A 53 29.90 -3.22 15.05
C ASP A 53 29.29 -3.45 16.44
N LEU A 54 28.60 -4.58 16.61
CA LEU A 54 28.19 -5.08 17.91
C LEU A 54 29.04 -6.32 18.19
N GLU A 55 30.17 -6.11 18.84
CA GLU A 55 31.02 -7.21 19.29
C GLU A 55 30.50 -7.80 20.62
N ASN A 56 29.81 -7.00 21.45
CA ASN A 56 29.18 -7.42 22.71
C ASN A 56 27.92 -6.60 23.05
N TRP A 57 27.02 -7.16 23.87
CA TRP A 57 25.69 -6.60 24.20
C TRP A 57 25.69 -5.33 25.08
N LYS A 58 26.85 -4.94 25.64
CA LYS A 58 26.95 -3.83 26.61
C LYS A 58 26.75 -2.45 25.98
N ASP A 59 26.86 -2.33 24.65
CA ASP A 59 26.78 -1.05 23.95
C ASP A 59 25.38 -0.73 23.39
N ILE A 60 24.36 -1.57 23.64
CA ILE A 60 22.99 -1.35 23.15
C ILE A 60 22.44 0.02 23.61
N ASP A 61 22.82 0.49 24.80
CA ASP A 61 22.35 1.77 25.35
C ASP A 61 23.03 2.99 24.73
N LYS A 62 24.12 2.80 23.99
CA LYS A 62 24.80 3.86 23.25
C LYS A 62 24.24 4.07 21.85
N LEU A 63 23.42 3.14 21.35
CA LEU A 63 22.82 3.23 20.02
C LEU A 63 21.85 4.42 19.94
N GLY A 64 21.71 4.95 18.73
CA GLY A 64 20.77 6.00 18.40
C GLY A 64 19.33 5.48 18.33
N LYS A 65 18.39 6.42 18.33
CA LYS A 65 16.95 6.11 18.34
C LYS A 65 16.49 5.18 17.22
N ILE A 66 17.10 5.27 16.03
CA ILE A 66 16.88 4.34 14.93
C ILE A 66 18.10 3.43 14.76
N VAL A 67 17.87 2.12 14.66
CA VAL A 67 18.90 1.13 14.41
C VAL A 67 18.65 0.42 13.07
N LEU A 68 19.64 0.45 12.18
CA LEU A 68 19.62 -0.26 10.89
C LEU A 68 20.66 -1.38 10.90
N TRP A 69 20.20 -2.62 10.98
CA TRP A 69 21.08 -3.79 10.93
C TRP A 69 21.44 -4.18 9.50
N ARG A 70 22.73 -4.15 9.16
CA ARG A 70 23.23 -4.57 7.84
C ARG A 70 24.07 -5.83 7.95
N SER A 71 25.04 -5.85 8.85
CA SER A 71 25.84 -7.03 9.19
C SER A 71 26.37 -6.87 10.61
N SER A 72 26.92 -7.94 11.20
CA SER A 72 27.54 -7.88 12.52
C SER A 72 28.54 -9.02 12.67
N SER A 73 29.44 -8.90 13.64
CA SER A 73 30.33 -9.99 14.07
C SER A 73 29.66 -10.98 15.04
N THR A 74 28.47 -10.67 15.56
CA THR A 74 27.70 -11.55 16.47
C THR A 74 27.37 -12.91 15.86
N ASN A 75 27.42 -13.99 16.65
CA ASN A 75 26.95 -15.31 16.24
C ASN A 75 25.44 -15.33 15.95
N MET A 76 24.97 -16.25 15.08
CA MET A 76 23.56 -16.38 14.70
C MET A 76 22.64 -16.68 15.89
N GLU A 77 23.09 -17.48 16.85
CA GLU A 77 22.31 -17.85 18.05
C GLU A 77 22.02 -16.65 18.96
N GLU A 78 22.99 -15.76 19.14
CA GLU A 78 22.85 -14.56 19.99
C GLU A 78 22.11 -13.42 19.28
N ARG A 79 22.10 -13.43 17.94
CA ARG A 79 21.55 -12.34 17.13
C ARG A 79 20.08 -12.04 17.45
N GLN A 80 19.27 -13.07 17.70
CA GLN A 80 17.87 -12.87 18.03
C GLN A 80 17.70 -12.14 19.37
N GLU A 81 18.42 -12.57 20.40
CA GLU A 81 18.35 -12.00 21.75
C GLU A 81 18.83 -10.53 21.75
N VAL A 82 19.94 -10.26 21.05
CA VAL A 82 20.45 -8.90 20.87
C VAL A 82 19.41 -8.02 20.16
N MET A 83 18.82 -8.51 19.06
CA MET A 83 17.78 -7.77 18.35
C MET A 83 16.54 -7.51 19.22
N GLN A 84 16.15 -8.45 20.08
CA GLN A 84 15.05 -8.24 21.04
C GLN A 84 15.38 -7.17 22.08
N LYS A 85 16.61 -7.17 22.61
CA LYS A 85 17.09 -6.15 23.56
C LYS A 85 17.11 -4.76 22.92
N ILE A 86 17.63 -4.64 21.70
CA ILE A 86 17.61 -3.38 20.94
C ILE A 86 16.18 -2.91 20.70
N ALA A 87 15.29 -3.80 20.23
CA ALA A 87 13.91 -3.45 19.89
C ALA A 87 13.02 -3.05 21.09
N LYS A 88 13.48 -3.23 22.33
CA LYS A 88 12.82 -2.72 23.53
C LYS A 88 13.10 -1.24 23.78
N LYS A 89 14.26 -0.73 23.33
CA LYS A 89 14.75 0.62 23.61
C LYS A 89 14.79 1.52 22.37
N HIS A 90 14.91 0.92 21.18
CA HIS A 90 15.14 1.61 19.92
C HIS A 90 14.14 1.18 18.84
N ILE A 91 13.97 2.03 17.83
CA ILE A 91 13.22 1.67 16.62
C ILE A 91 14.16 0.94 15.68
N VAL A 92 13.88 -0.35 15.42
CA VAL A 92 14.74 -1.21 14.61
C VAL A 92 14.17 -1.36 13.20
N ILE A 93 14.95 -0.99 12.19
CA ILE A 93 14.63 -1.31 10.79
C ILE A 93 14.76 -2.83 10.60
N ASN A 94 13.69 -3.45 10.12
CA ASN A 94 13.52 -4.91 10.07
C ASN A 94 13.54 -5.57 11.46
N ARG A 95 12.65 -5.10 12.33
CA ARG A 95 12.37 -5.74 13.62
C ARG A 95 12.00 -7.23 13.51
N CYS A 96 11.60 -7.71 12.33
CA CYS A 96 11.35 -9.13 12.03
C CYS A 96 12.38 -10.07 12.65
N SER A 97 13.68 -9.74 12.61
CA SER A 97 14.73 -10.61 13.11
C SER A 97 14.68 -10.84 14.63
N SER A 98 13.96 -10.01 15.38
CA SER A 98 13.75 -10.19 16.83
C SER A 98 12.69 -11.24 17.18
N HIS A 99 11.67 -11.42 16.32
CA HIS A 99 10.49 -12.25 16.62
C HIS A 99 10.22 -13.35 15.59
N LEU A 100 10.89 -13.29 14.43
CA LEU A 100 10.81 -14.24 13.33
C LEU A 100 12.24 -14.61 12.85
N PRO A 101 13.05 -15.30 13.67
CA PRO A 101 14.46 -15.57 13.37
C PRO A 101 14.66 -16.39 12.08
N LYS A 102 13.71 -17.27 11.75
CA LYS A 102 13.73 -18.08 10.50
C LYS A 102 13.28 -17.31 9.25
N ALA A 103 13.06 -16.00 9.33
CA ALA A 103 12.64 -15.20 8.17
C ALA A 103 13.63 -15.24 7.00
N GLY A 104 14.90 -15.59 7.24
CA GLY A 104 15.92 -15.79 6.20
C GLY A 104 15.94 -17.19 5.57
N ASP A 105 15.27 -18.18 6.18
CA ASP A 105 15.24 -19.57 5.71
C ASP A 105 14.23 -19.72 4.57
N LYS A 106 14.70 -20.19 3.41
CA LYS A 106 13.88 -20.27 2.19
C LYS A 106 12.71 -21.25 2.29
N LEU A 107 12.84 -22.35 3.04
CA LEU A 107 11.73 -23.30 3.26
C LEU A 107 10.65 -22.64 4.12
N PHE A 108 11.06 -22.02 5.23
CA PHE A 108 10.19 -21.29 6.13
C PHE A 108 9.45 -20.17 5.38
N GLN A 109 10.15 -19.38 4.56
CA GLN A 109 9.54 -18.33 3.76
C GLN A 109 8.37 -18.86 2.92
N GLN A 110 8.62 -19.92 2.14
CA GLN A 110 7.64 -20.51 1.23
C GLN A 110 6.43 -21.09 1.99
N GLN A 111 6.67 -21.85 3.07
CA GLN A 111 5.59 -22.42 3.89
C GLN A 111 4.77 -21.36 4.63
N HIS A 112 5.43 -20.34 5.18
CA HIS A 112 4.77 -19.27 5.92
C HIS A 112 3.88 -18.42 5.01
N ILE A 113 4.34 -18.12 3.79
CA ILE A 113 3.54 -17.43 2.77
C ILE A 113 2.39 -18.31 2.32
N ARG A 114 2.61 -19.59 2.02
CA ARG A 114 1.54 -20.50 1.58
C ARG A 114 0.39 -20.59 2.59
N LYS A 115 0.74 -20.70 3.88
CA LYS A 115 -0.24 -20.79 4.97
C LYS A 115 -1.04 -19.50 5.16
N ASN A 116 -0.37 -18.34 5.11
CA ASN A 116 -0.99 -17.07 5.50
C ASN A 116 -1.45 -16.23 4.29
N LEU A 117 -0.88 -16.44 3.11
CA LEU A 117 -1.10 -15.74 1.83
C LEU A 117 -1.50 -16.69 0.68
N PRO A 118 -2.66 -17.37 0.76
CA PRO A 118 -3.08 -18.34 -0.27
C PRO A 118 -3.28 -17.72 -1.67
N ASP A 119 -3.47 -16.39 -1.76
CA ASP A 119 -3.57 -15.67 -3.04
C ASP A 119 -2.21 -15.41 -3.72
N ILE A 120 -1.09 -15.76 -3.07
CA ILE A 120 0.26 -15.61 -3.61
C ILE A 120 0.80 -16.99 -3.93
N ASN A 121 1.15 -17.21 -5.20
CA ASN A 121 1.74 -18.49 -5.60
C ASN A 121 3.13 -18.63 -4.98
N THR A 122 3.37 -19.77 -4.36
CA THR A 122 4.65 -20.17 -3.75
C THR A 122 5.22 -21.35 -4.53
N ILE A 123 6.53 -21.57 -4.40
CA ILE A 123 7.22 -22.68 -5.04
C ILE A 123 7.26 -23.83 -4.06
N ASP A 124 6.85 -25.02 -4.50
CA ASP A 124 7.02 -26.23 -3.70
C ASP A 124 8.49 -26.45 -3.38
N THR A 125 8.79 -26.48 -2.09
CA THR A 125 10.14 -26.43 -1.56
C THR A 125 10.31 -27.55 -0.55
N TYR A 126 11.36 -28.34 -0.74
CA TYR A 126 11.63 -29.51 0.07
C TYR A 126 13.04 -29.49 0.62
N THR A 127 13.22 -30.22 1.71
CA THR A 127 14.52 -30.54 2.30
C THR A 127 14.57 -32.05 2.46
N PHE A 128 15.77 -32.61 2.35
CA PHE A 128 15.98 -34.05 2.42
C PHE A 128 17.13 -34.34 3.38
N THR A 129 17.21 -35.57 3.88
CA THR A 129 18.32 -36.01 4.75
C THR A 129 19.43 -36.67 3.95
N ASN A 130 19.10 -37.30 2.83
CA ASN A 130 20.01 -38.07 2.00
C ASN A 130 19.54 -38.13 0.54
N THR A 131 20.43 -38.50 -0.39
CA THR A 131 20.15 -38.54 -1.83
C THR A 131 19.02 -39.51 -2.20
N LYS A 132 18.85 -40.63 -1.46
CA LYS A 132 17.80 -41.62 -1.76
C LYS A 132 16.41 -41.00 -1.61
N GLU A 133 16.22 -40.11 -0.64
CA GLU A 133 14.95 -39.39 -0.48
C GLU A 133 14.66 -38.42 -1.62
N ILE A 134 15.69 -37.75 -2.16
CA ILE A 134 15.55 -36.87 -3.34
C ILE A 134 15.11 -37.71 -4.54
N ILE A 135 15.81 -38.82 -4.80
CA ILE A 135 15.49 -39.73 -5.91
C ILE A 135 14.06 -40.27 -5.78
N LYS A 136 13.67 -40.70 -4.57
CA LYS A 136 12.30 -41.15 -4.29
C LYS A 136 11.27 -40.05 -4.56
N ALA A 137 11.56 -38.80 -4.17
CA ALA A 137 10.65 -37.69 -4.45
C ALA A 137 10.48 -37.42 -5.96
N ILE A 138 11.52 -37.66 -6.76
CA ILE A 138 11.44 -37.60 -8.22
C ILE A 138 10.57 -38.73 -8.77
N GLU A 139 10.75 -39.95 -8.25
CA GLU A 139 10.01 -41.14 -8.69
C GLU A 139 8.52 -41.09 -8.36
N THR A 140 8.16 -40.45 -7.25
CA THR A 140 6.76 -40.23 -6.87
C THR A 140 6.17 -38.93 -7.42
N GLU A 141 6.85 -38.27 -8.38
CA GLU A 141 6.48 -36.98 -8.98
C GLU A 141 6.26 -35.82 -7.99
N LYS A 142 6.77 -35.95 -6.76
CA LYS A 142 6.73 -34.89 -5.75
C LYS A 142 7.71 -33.76 -6.09
N LEU A 143 8.76 -34.07 -6.83
CA LEU A 143 9.77 -33.14 -7.33
C LEU A 143 10.03 -33.47 -8.81
N LYS A 144 10.08 -32.47 -9.69
CA LYS A 144 10.18 -32.69 -11.14
C LYS A 144 11.50 -32.16 -11.67
N LEU A 145 12.18 -32.96 -12.50
CA LEU A 145 13.36 -32.51 -13.24
C LEU A 145 12.93 -31.50 -14.33
N PRO A 146 13.70 -30.43 -14.57
CA PRO A 146 14.93 -30.09 -13.87
C PRO A 146 14.70 -29.49 -12.46
N ILE A 147 15.64 -29.72 -11.53
CA ILE A 147 15.56 -29.35 -10.12
C ILE A 147 16.59 -28.27 -9.80
N ILE A 148 16.18 -27.26 -9.03
CA ILE A 148 17.07 -26.28 -8.42
C ILE A 148 17.40 -26.70 -6.98
N GLN A 149 18.69 -26.82 -6.68
CA GLN A 149 19.23 -26.86 -5.32
C GLN A 149 19.76 -25.47 -4.94
N LYS A 150 19.39 -24.98 -3.76
CA LYS A 150 19.89 -23.70 -3.23
C LYS A 150 20.05 -23.74 -1.71
N PRO A 151 21.02 -23.03 -1.10
CA PRO A 151 21.17 -23.01 0.35
C PRO A 151 19.90 -22.49 1.03
N ARG A 152 19.49 -23.13 2.12
CA ARG A 152 18.34 -22.67 2.92
C ARG A 152 18.56 -21.27 3.45
N GLU A 153 19.78 -21.01 3.90
CA GLU A 153 20.27 -19.70 4.33
C GLU A 153 21.50 -19.35 3.48
N GLY A 154 21.49 -18.18 2.85
CA GLY A 154 22.54 -17.77 1.92
C GLY A 154 22.09 -16.62 1.01
N CYS A 155 23.05 -15.92 0.40
CA CYS A 155 22.82 -14.73 -0.44
C CYS A 155 23.61 -14.76 -1.76
N GLN A 156 23.27 -13.87 -2.70
CA GLN A 156 23.99 -13.61 -3.96
C GLN A 156 24.04 -14.77 -4.98
N GLY A 157 23.23 -15.80 -4.79
CA GLY A 157 23.17 -16.95 -5.70
C GLY A 157 24.40 -17.84 -5.68
N LYS A 158 25.14 -17.86 -4.57
CA LYS A 158 26.21 -18.83 -4.34
C LYS A 158 25.62 -20.21 -4.01
N ASP A 159 26.33 -21.26 -4.41
CA ASP A 159 25.99 -22.67 -4.18
C ASP A 159 24.60 -23.10 -4.72
N ILE A 160 24.19 -22.52 -5.85
CA ILE A 160 22.97 -22.92 -6.57
C ILE A 160 23.34 -23.87 -7.71
N SER A 161 22.71 -25.05 -7.73
CA SER A 161 22.90 -26.06 -8.76
C SER A 161 21.58 -26.37 -9.48
N LEU A 162 21.66 -26.60 -10.79
CA LEU A 162 20.56 -27.09 -11.61
C LEU A 162 20.85 -28.56 -11.96
N PHE A 163 19.93 -29.46 -11.61
CA PHE A 163 20.00 -30.87 -11.95
C PHE A 163 18.95 -31.18 -13.01
N THR A 164 19.38 -31.54 -14.21
CA THR A 164 18.53 -31.97 -15.33
C THR A 164 18.30 -33.48 -15.33
N GLU A 165 19.16 -34.25 -14.67
CA GLU A 165 19.12 -35.70 -14.63
C GLU A 165 19.35 -36.26 -13.23
N LYS A 166 18.75 -37.43 -12.93
CA LYS A 166 18.96 -38.12 -11.63
C LYS A 166 20.43 -38.48 -11.38
N SER A 167 21.19 -38.75 -12.45
CA SER A 167 22.62 -39.11 -12.40
C SER A 167 23.49 -38.03 -11.74
N GLN A 168 23.10 -36.76 -11.86
CA GLN A 168 23.81 -35.60 -11.34
C GLN A 168 23.63 -35.39 -9.83
N LEU A 169 22.71 -36.13 -9.19
CA LEU A 169 22.46 -36.05 -7.73
C LEU A 169 23.45 -36.91 -6.92
N LYS A 170 24.37 -37.62 -7.58
CA LYS A 170 25.40 -38.41 -6.91
C LYS A 170 26.42 -37.47 -6.26
N ASN A 171 26.80 -37.77 -5.01
CA ASN A 171 27.82 -37.04 -4.24
C ASN A 171 27.46 -35.60 -3.82
N ILE A 172 26.17 -35.31 -3.55
CA ILE A 172 25.80 -34.05 -2.91
C ILE A 172 26.20 -34.11 -1.43
N GLU A 173 27.13 -33.25 -1.02
CA GLU A 173 27.50 -33.05 0.39
C GLU A 173 26.49 -32.11 1.09
N ASP A 174 26.33 -32.26 2.41
CA ASP A 174 25.49 -31.40 3.25
C ASP A 174 24.04 -31.21 2.77
N ILE A 175 23.38 -32.26 2.28
CA ILE A 175 22.03 -32.23 1.70
C ILE A 175 21.01 -31.44 2.57
N GLN A 176 21.11 -31.55 3.89
CA GLN A 176 20.21 -30.89 4.84
C GLN A 176 20.34 -29.35 4.86
N LYS A 177 21.48 -28.81 4.40
CA LYS A 177 21.74 -27.37 4.25
C LYS A 177 20.96 -26.75 3.09
N TYR A 178 20.51 -27.57 2.14
CA TYR A 178 19.89 -27.10 0.90
C TYR A 178 18.38 -27.28 0.89
N ALA A 179 17.73 -26.41 0.12
CA ALA A 179 16.36 -26.52 -0.31
C ALA A 179 16.32 -26.92 -1.79
N TYR A 180 15.37 -27.79 -2.12
CA TYR A 180 15.16 -28.35 -3.45
C TYR A 180 13.79 -27.91 -3.98
N GLN A 181 13.76 -27.42 -5.22
CA GLN A 181 12.57 -26.89 -5.87
C GLN A 181 12.53 -27.34 -7.34
N ASP A 182 11.33 -27.46 -7.90
CA ASP A 182 11.16 -27.57 -9.35
C ASP A 182 11.78 -26.32 -10.02
N PHE A 183 12.46 -26.52 -11.14
CA PHE A 183 12.90 -25.41 -11.97
C PHE A 183 11.69 -24.73 -12.62
N ILE A 184 11.61 -23.41 -12.48
CA ILE A 184 10.59 -22.60 -13.14
C ILE A 184 11.16 -22.05 -14.43
N LYS A 185 10.56 -22.40 -15.57
CA LYS A 185 10.91 -21.82 -16.86
C LYS A 185 10.54 -20.33 -16.87
N ASN A 186 11.53 -19.49 -17.14
CA ASN A 186 11.43 -18.05 -16.95
C ASN A 186 12.31 -17.30 -17.97
N ASN A 187 12.12 -15.98 -18.07
CA ASN A 187 12.93 -15.08 -18.88
C ASN A 187 13.62 -13.99 -18.03
N GLY A 188 13.86 -14.31 -16.76
CA GLY A 188 14.29 -13.36 -15.74
C GLY A 188 13.44 -13.43 -14.47
N ASP A 189 13.89 -12.71 -13.45
CA ASP A 189 13.16 -12.48 -12.22
C ASP A 189 12.97 -10.98 -11.96
N TYR A 190 11.97 -10.65 -11.15
CA TYR A 190 11.64 -9.30 -10.73
C TYR A 190 12.08 -9.10 -9.29
N ARG A 191 12.88 -8.07 -9.04
CA ARG A 191 13.20 -7.62 -7.68
C ARG A 191 12.44 -6.35 -7.36
N VAL A 192 11.65 -6.43 -6.29
CA VAL A 192 10.88 -5.30 -5.74
C VAL A 192 11.60 -4.79 -4.50
N LEU A 193 12.03 -3.53 -4.50
CA LEU A 193 12.62 -2.93 -3.31
C LEU A 193 11.52 -2.22 -2.50
N VAL A 194 11.30 -2.67 -1.28
CA VAL A 194 10.28 -2.12 -0.38
C VAL A 194 10.95 -1.37 0.76
N LEU A 195 10.47 -0.16 1.06
CA LEU A 195 10.87 0.67 2.19
C LEU A 195 9.65 1.27 2.89
N ALA A 196 9.51 0.98 4.18
CA ALA A 196 8.45 1.42 5.06
C ALA A 196 7.02 1.27 4.48
N GLY A 197 6.71 0.06 3.98
CA GLY A 197 5.41 -0.25 3.36
C GLY A 197 5.20 0.35 1.97
N LYS A 198 6.21 1.01 1.39
CA LYS A 198 6.21 1.59 0.04
C LYS A 198 7.10 0.78 -0.90
N VAL A 199 6.64 0.53 -2.12
CA VAL A 199 7.49 -0.01 -3.19
C VAL A 199 8.26 1.14 -3.81
N LEU A 200 9.59 1.15 -3.65
CA LEU A 200 10.43 2.16 -4.26
C LEU A 200 10.48 1.99 -5.78
N GLY A 201 10.53 0.73 -6.25
CA GLY A 201 10.51 0.39 -7.66
C GLY A 201 10.64 -1.11 -7.87
N VAL A 202 10.58 -1.51 -9.14
CA VAL A 202 10.72 -2.90 -9.57
C VAL A 202 11.75 -2.95 -10.69
N ILE A 203 12.74 -3.83 -10.56
CA ILE A 203 13.69 -4.13 -11.62
C ILE A 203 13.45 -5.54 -12.14
N LYS A 204 13.66 -5.77 -13.43
CA LYS A 204 13.81 -7.10 -14.00
C LYS A 204 15.29 -7.40 -14.12
N ARG A 205 15.68 -8.58 -13.68
CA ARG A 205 17.03 -9.12 -13.83
C ARG A 205 16.96 -10.30 -14.79
N THR A 206 17.84 -10.30 -15.78
CA THR A 206 17.95 -11.38 -16.77
C THR A 206 19.38 -11.90 -16.74
N GLY A 207 19.53 -13.21 -16.61
CA GLY A 207 20.83 -13.88 -16.63
C GLY A 207 21.58 -13.64 -17.94
N LYS A 208 22.88 -13.98 -17.93
CA LYS A 208 23.64 -14.07 -19.19
C LYS A 208 23.04 -15.16 -20.07
N GLU A 209 23.27 -15.07 -21.38
CA GLU A 209 22.87 -16.10 -22.32
C GLU A 209 23.40 -17.47 -21.88
N GLY A 210 22.54 -18.49 -21.87
CA GLY A 210 22.84 -19.84 -21.37
C GLY A 210 22.85 -20.01 -19.84
N SER A 211 22.71 -18.94 -19.04
CA SER A 211 22.67 -19.03 -17.58
C SER A 211 21.24 -19.19 -17.05
N PHE A 212 21.03 -20.14 -16.13
CA PHE A 212 19.78 -20.26 -15.37
C PHE A 212 19.71 -19.28 -14.18
N LEU A 213 20.79 -18.55 -13.87
CA LEU A 213 20.87 -17.60 -12.77
C LEU A 213 20.68 -16.17 -13.29
N ASN A 214 19.74 -15.44 -12.70
CA ASN A 214 19.37 -14.09 -13.12
C ASN A 214 20.06 -12.97 -12.31
N ASN A 215 20.90 -13.30 -11.32
CA ASN A 215 21.43 -12.33 -10.37
C ASN A 215 22.40 -11.31 -11.01
N PHE A 216 22.24 -10.03 -10.63
CA PHE A 216 23.17 -8.95 -11.02
C PHE A 216 24.63 -9.24 -10.61
N SER A 217 24.85 -9.85 -9.43
CA SER A 217 26.18 -10.23 -8.96
C SER A 217 26.89 -11.27 -9.85
N GLN A 218 26.16 -11.96 -10.73
CA GLN A 218 26.69 -12.91 -11.70
C GLN A 218 26.78 -12.31 -13.13
N GLY A 219 26.62 -10.99 -13.25
CA GLY A 219 26.71 -10.26 -14.51
C GLY A 219 25.45 -10.29 -15.37
N GLY A 220 24.28 -10.52 -14.77
CA GLY A 220 22.99 -10.38 -15.44
C GLY A 220 22.62 -8.92 -15.76
N LYS A 221 21.82 -8.70 -16.82
CA LYS A 221 21.29 -7.39 -17.21
C LYS A 221 20.17 -6.98 -16.25
N VAL A 222 20.17 -5.72 -15.83
CA VAL A 222 19.15 -5.15 -14.93
C VAL A 222 18.45 -4.00 -15.64
N VAL A 223 17.13 -4.04 -15.69
CA VAL A 223 16.30 -3.00 -16.31
C VAL A 223 15.17 -2.57 -15.38
N ASN A 224 14.83 -1.28 -15.40
CA ASN A 224 13.66 -0.77 -14.69
C ASN A 224 12.37 -1.29 -15.34
N VAL A 225 11.39 -1.68 -14.54
CA VAL A 225 10.08 -2.12 -15.03
C VAL A 225 9.13 -0.94 -15.04
N THR A 226 8.61 -0.60 -16.22
CA THR A 226 7.64 0.50 -16.41
C THR A 226 6.23 0.01 -16.74
N ASN A 227 6.06 -1.28 -17.05
CA ASN A 227 4.75 -1.85 -17.35
C ASN A 227 3.85 -1.81 -16.09
N SER A 228 2.73 -1.09 -16.19
CA SER A 228 1.83 -0.83 -15.05
C SER A 228 1.18 -2.09 -14.46
N GLU A 229 0.93 -3.13 -15.25
CA GLU A 229 0.29 -4.36 -14.80
C GLU A 229 1.28 -5.24 -14.03
N VAL A 230 2.50 -5.34 -14.55
CA VAL A 230 3.62 -6.00 -13.85
C VAL A 230 3.90 -5.29 -12.53
N LEU A 231 3.98 -3.95 -12.54
CA LEU A 231 4.18 -3.14 -11.34
C LEU A 231 3.09 -3.39 -10.30
N LYS A 232 1.80 -3.34 -10.68
CA LYS A 232 0.67 -3.61 -9.78
C LYS A 232 0.73 -5.01 -9.17
N THR A 233 1.09 -6.01 -9.98
CA THR A 233 1.20 -7.40 -9.52
C THR A 233 2.35 -7.57 -8.54
N CYS A 234 3.53 -7.07 -8.89
CA CYS A 234 4.73 -7.10 -8.06
C CYS A 234 4.52 -6.34 -6.74
N GLU A 235 3.90 -5.16 -6.79
CA GLU A 235 3.56 -4.36 -5.61
C GLU A 235 2.64 -5.13 -4.67
N LYS A 236 1.54 -5.69 -5.20
CA LYS A 236 0.59 -6.48 -4.40
C LYS A 236 1.29 -7.63 -3.68
N ILE A 237 2.12 -8.40 -4.39
CA ILE A 237 2.86 -9.54 -3.83
C ILE A 237 3.82 -9.04 -2.76
N ALA A 238 4.69 -8.08 -3.11
CA ALA A 238 5.74 -7.59 -2.23
C ALA A 238 5.17 -6.97 -0.95
N THR A 239 4.18 -6.07 -1.05
CA THR A 239 3.63 -5.42 0.14
C THR A 239 2.96 -6.42 1.08
N SER A 240 2.24 -7.41 0.53
CA SER A 240 1.59 -8.47 1.33
C SER A 240 2.62 -9.30 2.11
N ILE A 241 3.75 -9.63 1.46
CA ILE A 241 4.85 -10.36 2.09
C ILE A 241 5.53 -9.48 3.15
N THR A 242 5.83 -8.22 2.85
CA THR A 242 6.50 -7.33 3.84
C THR A 242 5.66 -7.10 5.09
N THR A 243 4.34 -7.02 4.95
CA THR A 243 3.42 -6.96 6.10
C THR A 243 3.48 -8.25 6.90
N LEU A 244 3.38 -9.41 6.24
CA LEU A 244 3.41 -10.72 6.92
C LEU A 244 4.70 -10.94 7.73
N PHE A 245 5.85 -10.54 7.17
CA PHE A 245 7.16 -10.74 7.79
C PHE A 245 7.60 -9.58 8.68
N ASP A 246 6.82 -8.51 8.85
CA ASP A 246 7.23 -7.30 9.57
C ASP A 246 8.55 -6.68 9.04
N LEU A 247 8.60 -6.49 7.73
CA LEU A 247 9.78 -5.95 7.05
C LEU A 247 9.59 -4.46 6.74
N THR A 248 10.58 -3.67 7.16
CA THR A 248 10.65 -2.24 6.87
C THR A 248 11.46 -1.96 5.62
N LEU A 249 12.61 -2.63 5.40
CA LEU A 249 13.45 -2.49 4.22
C LEU A 249 13.82 -3.88 3.70
N CYS A 250 13.37 -4.29 2.52
CA CYS A 250 13.75 -5.58 1.96
C CYS A 250 13.66 -5.60 0.43
N GLY A 251 14.29 -6.60 -0.18
CA GLY A 251 14.10 -6.97 -1.57
C GLY A 251 13.21 -8.19 -1.65
N ILE A 252 12.14 -8.14 -2.43
CA ILE A 252 11.28 -9.29 -2.71
C ILE A 252 11.55 -9.75 -4.13
N ASP A 253 11.99 -10.99 -4.28
CA ASP A 253 12.25 -11.58 -5.59
C ASP A 253 11.02 -12.40 -6.02
N ILE A 254 10.58 -12.16 -7.25
CA ILE A 254 9.38 -12.74 -7.85
C ILE A 254 9.79 -13.28 -9.22
N ILE A 255 9.43 -14.52 -9.52
CA ILE A 255 9.70 -15.13 -10.81
C ILE A 255 8.41 -15.30 -11.60
N TYR A 256 8.46 -15.07 -12.91
CA TYR A 256 7.33 -15.32 -13.80
C TYR A 256 7.53 -16.64 -14.52
N ASP A 257 6.63 -17.59 -14.25
CA ASP A 257 6.57 -18.87 -14.93
C ASP A 257 5.95 -18.66 -16.32
N THR A 258 6.76 -18.83 -17.37
CA THR A 258 6.35 -18.61 -18.75
C THR A 258 5.44 -19.70 -19.30
N GLU A 259 5.38 -20.88 -18.66
CA GLU A 259 4.52 -21.99 -19.10
C GLU A 259 3.15 -21.91 -18.43
N LYS A 260 3.12 -21.56 -17.14
CA LYS A 260 1.86 -21.41 -16.38
C LYS A 260 1.28 -19.99 -16.43
N GLU A 261 2.01 -19.06 -17.04
CA GLU A 261 1.70 -17.63 -17.14
C GLU A 261 1.39 -16.99 -15.78
N LYS A 262 2.14 -17.37 -14.74
CA LYS A 262 1.88 -16.98 -13.34
C LYS A 262 3.12 -16.44 -12.64
N TYR A 263 2.92 -15.47 -11.76
CA TYR A 263 3.95 -14.96 -10.86
C TYR A 263 4.05 -15.84 -9.61
N TYR A 264 5.27 -16.21 -9.25
CA TYR A 264 5.62 -16.97 -8.06
C TYR A 264 6.58 -16.18 -7.18
N PHE A 265 6.36 -16.23 -5.87
CA PHE A 265 7.32 -15.72 -4.89
C PHE A 265 8.59 -16.59 -4.88
N LEU A 266 9.76 -15.97 -5.03
CA LEU A 266 11.05 -16.66 -5.05
C LEU A 266 11.76 -16.63 -3.69
N GLU A 267 12.06 -15.43 -3.18
CA GLU A 267 12.72 -15.25 -1.88
C GLU A 267 12.56 -13.83 -1.30
N VAL A 268 12.70 -13.72 0.02
CA VAL A 268 12.84 -12.44 0.73
C VAL A 268 14.32 -12.18 1.04
N ASN A 269 14.82 -11.04 0.57
CA ASN A 269 16.14 -10.50 0.90
C ASN A 269 16.02 -9.44 2.01
N ILE A 270 16.13 -9.87 3.27
CA ILE A 270 16.01 -8.99 4.46
C ILE A 270 17.09 -7.91 4.47
N VAL A 271 18.34 -8.27 4.18
CA VAL A 271 19.45 -7.32 4.02
C VAL A 271 19.71 -7.13 2.52
N SER A 272 18.76 -6.47 1.86
CA SER A 272 18.84 -6.28 0.40
C SER A 272 20.00 -5.40 -0.02
N GLN A 273 20.66 -5.77 -1.12
CA GLN A 273 21.61 -4.91 -1.83
C GLN A 273 20.88 -4.15 -2.94
N TRP A 274 21.18 -2.85 -3.09
CA TRP A 274 20.45 -1.97 -4.02
C TRP A 274 21.33 -1.24 -5.03
N LYS A 275 22.62 -1.59 -5.21
CA LYS A 275 23.49 -0.92 -6.19
C LYS A 275 22.94 -1.03 -7.62
N GLY A 276 22.69 -2.25 -8.10
CA GLY A 276 22.11 -2.48 -9.43
C GLY A 276 20.68 -1.95 -9.55
N PHE A 277 19.91 -1.97 -8.45
CA PHE A 277 18.58 -1.36 -8.41
C PHE A 277 18.64 0.16 -8.63
N GLN A 278 19.49 0.86 -7.89
CA GLN A 278 19.65 2.30 -7.99
C GLN A 278 20.23 2.71 -9.35
N GLN A 279 21.14 1.94 -9.93
CA GLN A 279 21.66 2.18 -11.27
C GLN A 279 20.57 2.07 -12.34
N ALA A 280 19.68 1.09 -12.24
CA ALA A 280 18.63 0.89 -13.23
C ALA A 280 17.43 1.84 -13.07
N THR A 281 17.10 2.23 -11.82
CA THR A 281 15.92 3.03 -11.50
C THR A 281 16.21 4.51 -11.28
N GLU A 282 17.49 4.88 -11.12
CA GLU A 282 17.96 6.22 -10.73
C GLU A 282 17.46 6.70 -9.35
N ILE A 283 16.81 5.82 -8.58
CA ILE A 283 16.31 6.13 -7.25
C ILE A 283 17.48 6.11 -6.26
N ASN A 284 17.75 7.24 -5.61
CA ASN A 284 18.71 7.31 -4.51
C ASN A 284 18.13 6.63 -3.25
N VAL A 285 18.42 5.33 -3.10
CA VAL A 285 17.87 4.49 -2.04
C VAL A 285 18.39 4.92 -0.67
N ALA A 286 19.66 5.32 -0.55
CA ALA A 286 20.22 5.78 0.72
C ALA A 286 19.49 7.03 1.22
N LYS A 287 19.23 8.01 0.34
CA LYS A 287 18.44 9.20 0.64
C LYS A 287 17.04 8.85 1.15
N GLU A 288 16.34 7.92 0.49
CA GLU A 288 15.00 7.50 0.91
C GLU A 288 15.02 6.76 2.26
N ILE A 289 16.06 5.97 2.55
CA ILE A 289 16.25 5.33 3.86
C ILE A 289 16.43 6.40 4.95
N ILE A 290 17.36 7.34 4.77
CA ILE A 290 17.62 8.40 5.75
C ILE A 290 16.37 9.26 5.99
N LYS A 291 15.68 9.64 4.92
CA LYS A 291 14.40 10.36 4.97
C LYS A 291 13.35 9.59 5.77
N THR A 292 13.23 8.28 5.55
CA THR A 292 12.31 7.42 6.30
C THR A 292 12.67 7.36 7.79
N CYS A 293 13.95 7.22 8.12
CA CYS A 293 14.41 7.25 9.52
C CYS A 293 14.03 8.56 10.22
N LYS A 294 14.17 9.72 9.55
CA LYS A 294 13.76 11.03 10.10
C LYS A 294 12.28 11.07 10.43
N ILE A 295 11.41 10.64 9.51
CA ILE A 295 9.96 10.62 9.74
C ILE A 295 9.62 9.65 10.89
N MET A 296 10.30 8.52 11.02
CA MET A 296 10.10 7.58 12.13
C MET A 296 10.51 8.18 13.49
N MET A 297 11.56 8.99 13.55
CA MET A 297 11.98 9.68 14.78
C MET A 297 10.97 10.73 15.23
N GLU A 298 10.30 11.42 14.29
CA GLU A 298 9.32 12.48 14.58
C GLU A 298 8.01 11.95 15.21
N LYS A 299 7.79 10.63 15.22
CA LYS A 299 6.53 9.98 15.65
C LYS A 299 6.07 10.34 17.07
N GLU A 300 6.98 10.68 17.97
CA GLU A 300 6.64 11.04 19.35
C GLU A 300 6.39 12.55 19.55
N SER A 301 6.66 13.36 18.52
CA SER A 301 6.63 14.83 18.63
C SER A 301 5.40 15.49 17.98
N LEU A 302 4.55 14.71 17.31
CA LEU A 302 3.44 15.22 16.51
C LEU A 302 2.13 14.46 16.79
N PRO A 303 0.97 15.11 16.67
CA PRO A 303 -0.31 14.41 16.63
C PRO A 303 -0.35 13.35 15.52
N ALA A 304 -1.06 12.24 15.76
CA ALA A 304 -1.12 11.12 14.83
C ALA A 304 -1.49 11.49 13.39
N HIS A 305 -2.44 12.41 13.19
CA HIS A 305 -2.86 12.85 11.86
C HIS A 305 -1.78 13.67 11.13
N GLU A 306 -0.96 14.43 11.86
CA GLU A 306 0.15 15.20 11.30
C GLU A 306 1.27 14.28 10.80
N ILE A 307 1.54 13.21 11.55
CA ILE A 307 2.49 12.15 11.13
C ILE A 307 2.02 11.53 9.82
N VAL A 308 0.74 11.17 9.72
CA VAL A 308 0.15 10.62 8.50
C VAL A 308 0.23 11.63 7.35
N ARG A 309 -0.14 12.90 7.58
CA ARG A 309 -0.06 13.94 6.56
C ARG A 309 1.36 14.09 6.02
N LYS A 310 2.36 14.19 6.90
CA LYS A 310 3.76 14.26 6.53
C LYS A 310 4.20 13.04 5.72
N GLU A 311 3.82 11.83 6.14
CA GLU A 311 4.16 10.60 5.41
C GLU A 311 3.62 10.64 3.97
N TYR A 312 2.37 11.03 3.75
CA TYR A 312 1.78 11.07 2.41
C TYR A 312 2.31 12.22 1.55
N GLU A 313 2.54 13.41 2.10
CA GLU A 313 3.11 14.52 1.34
C GLU A 313 4.54 14.21 0.89
N THR A 314 5.35 13.72 1.82
CA THR A 314 6.77 13.45 1.65
C THR A 314 7.04 12.28 0.72
N ASN A 315 6.09 11.34 0.62
CA ASN A 315 6.18 10.13 -0.18
C ASN A 315 5.14 10.07 -1.30
N SER A 316 4.56 11.22 -1.67
CA SER A 316 3.49 11.31 -2.69
C SER A 316 3.91 10.76 -4.06
N ALA A 317 5.22 10.78 -4.39
CA ALA A 317 5.77 10.18 -5.59
C ALA A 317 5.42 8.69 -5.75
N TYR A 318 5.25 7.97 -4.62
CA TYR A 318 4.95 6.54 -4.57
C TYR A 318 3.44 6.23 -4.54
N LEU A 319 2.55 7.21 -4.74
CA LEU A 319 1.10 6.96 -4.73
C LEU A 319 0.55 6.39 -6.04
N GLY A 320 1.36 6.29 -7.10
CA GLY A 320 0.91 5.81 -8.42
C GLY A 320 -0.36 6.54 -8.90
N GLU A 321 -1.36 5.78 -9.35
CA GLU A 321 -2.67 6.31 -9.79
C GLU A 321 -3.47 7.00 -8.67
N LYS A 322 -3.10 6.81 -7.40
CA LYS A 322 -3.75 7.47 -6.25
C LYS A 322 -3.29 8.91 -6.03
N LYS A 323 -2.26 9.38 -6.74
CA LYS A 323 -1.79 10.78 -6.64
C LYS A 323 -2.92 11.79 -6.85
N PHE A 324 -3.67 11.64 -7.94
CA PHE A 324 -4.78 12.54 -8.24
C PHE A 324 -5.85 12.48 -7.14
N HIS A 325 -6.17 11.27 -6.66
CA HIS A 325 -7.16 11.05 -5.60
C HIS A 325 -6.77 11.72 -4.27
N PHE A 326 -5.50 11.62 -3.88
CA PHE A 326 -4.95 12.25 -2.69
C PHE A 326 -4.97 13.77 -2.81
N PHE A 327 -4.33 14.32 -3.85
CA PHE A 327 -4.21 15.77 -4.00
C PHE A 327 -5.55 16.47 -4.25
N SER A 328 -6.47 15.85 -4.99
CA SER A 328 -7.81 16.42 -5.23
C SER A 328 -8.57 16.62 -3.92
N ARG A 329 -8.58 15.63 -3.04
CA ARG A 329 -9.21 15.73 -1.71
C ARG A 329 -8.53 16.76 -0.83
N MET A 330 -7.20 16.69 -0.75
CA MET A 330 -6.42 17.62 0.06
C MET A 330 -6.62 19.07 -0.39
N TYR A 331 -6.63 19.33 -1.71
CA TYR A 331 -6.93 20.64 -2.26
C TYR A 331 -8.37 21.10 -1.99
N LEU A 332 -9.37 20.25 -2.29
CA LEU A 332 -10.78 20.61 -2.11
C LEU A 332 -11.15 20.84 -0.63
N TRP A 333 -10.45 20.16 0.29
CA TRP A 333 -10.64 20.30 1.74
C TRP A 333 -9.91 21.51 2.33
N THR A 334 -8.63 21.69 2.00
CA THR A 334 -7.74 22.64 2.67
C THR A 334 -7.50 23.94 1.91
N ARG A 335 -7.82 23.99 0.61
CA ARG A 335 -7.49 25.10 -0.31
C ARG A 335 -6.00 25.43 -0.41
N ASN A 336 -5.13 24.52 0.03
CA ASN A 336 -3.68 24.75 -0.03
C ASN A 336 -3.19 24.72 -1.49
N LYS A 337 -2.52 25.81 -1.89
CA LYS A 337 -1.98 26.01 -3.25
C LYS A 337 -0.96 24.93 -3.65
N LYS A 338 -0.20 24.38 -2.70
CA LYS A 338 0.74 23.27 -2.94
C LYS A 338 0.06 22.07 -3.60
N TYR A 339 -1.12 21.67 -3.12
CA TYR A 339 -1.85 20.55 -3.72
C TYR A 339 -2.44 20.90 -5.09
N LYS A 340 -2.76 22.18 -5.32
CA LYS A 340 -3.23 22.67 -6.62
C LYS A 340 -2.12 22.62 -7.66
N GLU A 341 -0.89 22.97 -7.29
CA GLU A 341 0.29 22.86 -8.13
C GLU A 341 0.55 21.40 -8.53
N GLU A 342 0.48 20.46 -7.57
CA GLU A 342 0.59 19.03 -7.87
C GLU A 342 -0.52 18.54 -8.81
N LEU A 343 -1.77 18.98 -8.61
CA LEU A 343 -2.87 18.66 -9.54
C LEU A 343 -2.63 19.23 -10.94
N ASN A 344 -2.09 20.44 -11.06
CA ASN A 344 -1.79 21.03 -12.37
C ASN A 344 -0.76 20.21 -13.15
N LYS A 345 0.24 19.61 -12.47
CA LYS A 345 1.19 18.66 -13.09
C LYS A 345 0.49 17.41 -13.63
N LEU A 346 -0.59 16.96 -12.98
CA LEU A 346 -1.39 15.80 -13.36
C LEU A 346 -2.51 16.12 -14.37
N LYS A 347 -2.74 17.40 -14.70
CA LYS A 347 -3.88 17.83 -15.52
C LYS A 347 -3.86 17.18 -16.91
N LYS A 348 -2.70 17.14 -17.58
CA LYS A 348 -2.58 16.60 -18.93
C LYS A 348 -3.00 15.13 -19.00
N GLU A 349 -2.52 14.31 -18.07
CA GLU A 349 -2.88 12.88 -17.98
C GLU A 349 -4.35 12.67 -17.58
N TYR A 350 -4.85 13.50 -16.64
CA TYR A 350 -6.19 13.30 -16.09
C TYR A 350 -7.31 13.89 -16.95
N LEU A 351 -7.10 15.06 -17.55
CA LEU A 351 -8.14 15.79 -18.27
C LEU A 351 -7.76 16.10 -19.71
N GLY A 352 -6.47 16.19 -20.05
CA GLY A 352 -6.01 16.78 -21.30
C GLY A 352 -5.94 18.31 -21.24
N GLN A 353 -5.41 18.92 -22.30
CA GLN A 353 -5.22 20.36 -22.45
C GLN A 353 -6.10 20.99 -23.53
N LYS A 354 -6.54 20.20 -24.51
CA LYS A 354 -7.34 20.64 -25.66
C LYS A 354 -8.64 19.86 -25.75
N ASP A 355 -9.62 20.43 -26.43
CA ASP A 355 -10.93 19.81 -26.72
C ASP A 355 -10.81 18.39 -27.26
N VAL A 356 -9.90 18.14 -28.20
CA VAL A 356 -9.66 16.80 -28.78
C VAL A 356 -9.17 15.81 -27.71
N GLU A 357 -8.22 16.22 -26.86
CA GLU A 357 -7.70 15.38 -25.77
C GLU A 357 -8.78 15.09 -24.71
N HIS A 358 -9.66 16.07 -24.42
CA HIS A 358 -10.82 15.84 -23.56
C HIS A 358 -11.69 14.71 -24.12
N GLU A 359 -12.03 14.77 -25.41
CA GLU A 359 -12.87 13.77 -26.08
C GLU A 359 -12.20 12.39 -26.12
N GLU A 360 -10.91 12.32 -26.46
CA GLU A 360 -10.15 11.06 -26.47
C GLU A 360 -10.13 10.37 -25.10
N ILE A 361 -9.89 11.14 -24.02
CA ILE A 361 -9.89 10.60 -22.66
C ILE A 361 -11.26 10.04 -22.29
N LEU A 362 -12.35 10.76 -22.63
CA LEU A 362 -13.71 10.29 -22.35
C LEU A 362 -14.08 9.06 -23.18
N GLN A 363 -13.68 9.00 -24.45
CA GLN A 363 -13.85 7.82 -25.30
C GLN A 363 -13.09 6.60 -24.77
N ASN A 364 -11.88 6.79 -24.28
CA ASN A 364 -11.07 5.72 -23.70
C ASN A 364 -11.71 5.11 -22.45
N ILE A 365 -12.48 5.89 -21.67
CA ILE A 365 -13.27 5.38 -20.55
C ILE A 365 -14.37 4.45 -21.06
N MET A 366 -15.12 4.86 -22.09
CA MET A 366 -16.19 4.05 -22.69
C MET A 366 -15.67 2.76 -23.33
N LYS A 367 -14.46 2.79 -23.90
CA LYS A 367 -13.83 1.61 -24.54
C LYS A 367 -13.27 0.61 -23.52
N LYS A 368 -13.05 1.03 -22.28
CA LYS A 368 -12.45 0.20 -21.24
C LYS A 368 -13.47 -0.85 -20.79
N LYS A 369 -13.49 -2.01 -21.46
CA LYS A 369 -14.22 -3.18 -20.94
C LYS A 369 -13.76 -3.42 -19.52
N ALA A 370 -14.69 -3.63 -18.59
CA ALA A 370 -14.38 -4.03 -17.23
C ALA A 370 -13.53 -5.31 -17.27
N THR A 371 -12.20 -5.16 -17.21
CA THR A 371 -11.29 -6.30 -17.20
C THR A 371 -11.57 -7.09 -15.95
N ASP A 372 -11.86 -8.35 -16.19
CA ASP A 372 -12.34 -9.28 -15.20
C ASP A 372 -11.33 -9.37 -14.05
N ASN A 373 -11.86 -9.24 -12.85
CA ASN A 373 -11.04 -9.34 -11.64
C ASN A 373 -11.96 -10.04 -10.64
N GLN A 374 -12.13 -11.33 -10.91
CA GLN A 374 -12.89 -12.25 -10.09
C GLN A 374 -12.21 -12.39 -8.73
N ASN A 375 -12.98 -12.78 -7.70
CA ASN A 375 -12.52 -13.15 -6.34
C ASN A 375 -12.76 -12.15 -5.20
N ARG A 376 -13.77 -11.27 -5.26
CA ARG A 376 -14.31 -10.64 -4.03
C ARG A 376 -15.81 -10.87 -3.90
N ILE A 377 -16.24 -11.43 -2.77
CA ILE A 377 -17.66 -11.71 -2.44
C ILE A 377 -18.52 -10.44 -2.60
N ALA A 378 -18.02 -9.28 -2.15
CA ALA A 378 -18.71 -8.00 -2.34
C ALA A 378 -18.80 -7.55 -3.81
N LYS A 379 -17.85 -7.96 -4.67
CA LYS A 379 -17.90 -7.69 -6.12
C LYS A 379 -18.95 -8.61 -6.77
N LYS A 380 -18.95 -9.91 -6.45
CA LYS A 380 -19.98 -10.88 -6.89
C LYS A 380 -21.40 -10.44 -6.51
N ARG A 381 -21.61 -9.93 -5.28
CA ARG A 381 -22.92 -9.42 -4.83
C ARG A 381 -23.41 -8.23 -5.67
N ARG A 382 -22.50 -7.37 -6.12
CA ARG A 382 -22.81 -6.19 -6.94
C ARG A 382 -22.95 -6.50 -8.42
N GLU A 383 -22.29 -7.55 -8.90
CA GLU A 383 -22.20 -7.94 -10.30
C GLU A 383 -23.57 -8.07 -10.96
N LYS A 384 -24.52 -8.74 -10.32
CA LYS A 384 -25.90 -8.85 -10.82
C LYS A 384 -26.61 -7.50 -11.01
N TYR A 385 -26.24 -6.48 -10.23
CA TYR A 385 -26.81 -5.14 -10.36
C TYR A 385 -26.07 -4.32 -11.41
N PHE A 386 -24.76 -4.50 -11.57
CA PHE A 386 -24.02 -3.95 -12.71
C PHE A 386 -24.51 -4.55 -14.03
N GLN A 387 -24.87 -5.83 -14.09
CA GLN A 387 -25.46 -6.43 -15.29
C GLN A 387 -26.80 -5.78 -15.67
N LYS A 388 -27.60 -5.34 -14.70
CA LYS A 388 -28.83 -4.55 -14.94
C LYS A 388 -28.54 -3.12 -15.39
N HIS A 389 -27.37 -2.57 -15.07
CA HIS A 389 -26.95 -1.21 -15.37
C HIS A 389 -25.53 -1.19 -15.96
N PRO A 390 -25.32 -1.76 -17.16
CA PRO A 390 -23.99 -2.12 -17.66
C PRO A 390 -23.05 -0.94 -17.88
N SER A 391 -23.59 0.26 -18.17
CA SER A 391 -22.79 1.47 -18.44
C SER A 391 -22.65 2.39 -17.22
N LEU A 392 -23.15 2.00 -16.04
CA LEU A 392 -23.19 2.87 -14.87
C LEU A 392 -21.78 3.34 -14.46
N GLN A 393 -20.79 2.44 -14.53
CA GLN A 393 -19.46 2.74 -14.05
C GLN A 393 -18.76 3.76 -14.97
N GLU A 394 -18.85 3.55 -16.28
CA GLU A 394 -18.30 4.44 -17.30
C GLU A 394 -18.97 5.81 -17.24
N TYR A 395 -20.30 5.85 -17.13
CA TYR A 395 -21.03 7.11 -16.97
C TYR A 395 -20.63 7.84 -15.69
N ASN A 396 -20.54 7.14 -14.57
CA ASN A 396 -20.10 7.73 -13.32
C ASN A 396 -18.67 8.31 -13.43
N ASP A 397 -17.75 7.58 -14.07
CA ASP A 397 -16.36 8.02 -14.25
C ASP A 397 -16.26 9.27 -15.15
N ILE A 398 -17.05 9.34 -16.23
CA ILE A 398 -17.17 10.52 -17.10
C ILE A 398 -17.72 11.72 -16.33
N LEU A 399 -18.82 11.53 -15.59
CA LEU A 399 -19.45 12.60 -14.80
C LEU A 399 -18.52 13.10 -13.69
N PHE A 400 -17.73 12.22 -13.06
CA PHE A 400 -16.69 12.61 -12.10
C PHE A 400 -15.61 13.48 -12.74
N ARG A 401 -15.19 13.16 -13.96
CA ARG A 401 -14.22 14.00 -14.68
C ARG A 401 -14.79 15.38 -14.96
N ALA A 402 -16.06 15.49 -15.32
CA ALA A 402 -16.72 16.79 -15.49
C ALA A 402 -16.78 17.59 -14.18
N LEU A 403 -17.11 16.92 -13.07
CA LEU A 403 -17.09 17.53 -11.74
C LEU A 403 -15.70 18.08 -11.38
N TYR A 404 -14.64 17.28 -11.55
CA TYR A 404 -13.28 17.71 -11.23
C TYR A 404 -12.73 18.75 -12.21
N ALA A 405 -13.05 18.64 -13.50
CA ALA A 405 -12.72 19.66 -14.50
C ALA A 405 -13.21 21.03 -14.03
N LYS A 406 -14.48 21.11 -13.59
CA LYS A 406 -15.05 22.36 -13.10
C LYS A 406 -14.52 22.75 -11.71
N ASN A 407 -14.44 21.81 -10.77
CA ASN A 407 -14.13 22.14 -9.36
C ASN A 407 -12.64 22.35 -9.08
N ILE A 408 -11.76 21.70 -9.83
CA ILE A 408 -10.31 21.83 -9.66
C ILE A 408 -9.74 22.78 -10.71
N TYR A 409 -10.13 22.65 -11.98
CA TYR A 409 -9.49 23.38 -13.08
C TYR A 409 -10.33 24.54 -13.64
N ASN A 410 -11.55 24.75 -13.13
CA ASN A 410 -12.51 25.70 -13.68
C ASN A 410 -12.76 25.51 -15.20
N THR A 411 -12.64 24.28 -15.69
CA THR A 411 -12.87 23.92 -17.09
C THR A 411 -14.24 23.28 -17.23
N ASP A 412 -15.06 23.78 -18.15
CA ASP A 412 -16.35 23.17 -18.49
C ASP A 412 -16.18 22.22 -19.67
N ILE A 413 -16.47 20.94 -19.44
CA ILE A 413 -16.37 19.89 -20.46
C ILE A 413 -17.74 19.29 -20.83
N LYS A 414 -18.85 19.92 -20.43
CA LYS A 414 -20.20 19.40 -20.66
C LYS A 414 -20.45 19.06 -22.13
N LYS A 415 -20.05 19.95 -23.06
CA LYS A 415 -20.19 19.73 -24.50
C LYS A 415 -19.50 18.45 -24.99
N HIS A 416 -18.37 18.09 -24.39
CA HIS A 416 -17.62 16.87 -24.72
C HIS A 416 -18.30 15.64 -24.12
N VAL A 417 -18.82 15.76 -22.90
CA VAL A 417 -19.62 14.68 -22.28
C VAL A 417 -20.83 14.35 -23.14
N GLU A 418 -21.57 15.36 -23.61
CA GLU A 418 -22.79 15.18 -24.43
C GLU A 418 -22.49 14.55 -25.80
N LYS A 419 -21.32 14.79 -26.38
CA LYS A 419 -20.86 14.11 -27.60
C LYS A 419 -20.60 12.61 -27.40
N ILE A 420 -20.12 12.21 -26.22
CA ILE A 420 -19.75 10.81 -25.93
C ILE A 420 -20.92 10.03 -25.36
N VAL A 421 -21.71 10.65 -24.47
CA VAL A 421 -22.85 10.02 -23.79
C VAL A 421 -24.08 10.91 -23.94
N PRO A 422 -25.06 10.51 -24.76
CA PRO A 422 -26.30 11.25 -24.90
C PRO A 422 -27.04 11.42 -23.57
N LYS A 423 -27.53 12.64 -23.30
CA LYS A 423 -28.30 12.94 -22.07
C LYS A 423 -29.45 11.96 -21.83
N LYS A 424 -30.16 11.56 -22.90
CA LYS A 424 -31.28 10.61 -22.83
C LYS A 424 -30.89 9.28 -22.17
N ASP A 425 -29.66 8.81 -22.41
CA ASP A 425 -29.19 7.53 -21.87
C ASP A 425 -28.84 7.67 -20.38
N LEU A 426 -28.28 8.83 -19.99
CA LEU A 426 -28.06 9.17 -18.58
C LEU A 426 -29.39 9.25 -17.80
N ILE A 427 -30.41 9.89 -18.37
CA ILE A 427 -31.75 9.96 -17.77
C ILE A 427 -32.36 8.56 -17.64
N LYS A 428 -32.27 7.74 -18.68
CA LYS A 428 -32.74 6.34 -18.64
C LYS A 428 -32.07 5.56 -17.51
N THR A 429 -30.76 5.68 -17.34
CA THR A 429 -30.03 5.05 -16.23
C THR A 429 -30.47 5.58 -14.87
N LYS A 430 -30.67 6.91 -14.73
CA LYS A 430 -31.19 7.52 -13.49
C LYS A 430 -32.56 6.96 -13.12
N THR A 431 -33.52 7.01 -14.03
CA THR A 431 -34.89 6.50 -13.79
C THR A 431 -34.86 5.02 -13.42
N SER A 432 -34.06 4.23 -14.14
CA SER A 432 -33.90 2.80 -13.85
C SER A 432 -33.32 2.53 -12.46
N LEU A 433 -32.32 3.32 -12.02
CA LEU A 433 -31.72 3.19 -10.69
C LEU A 433 -32.70 3.60 -9.58
N GLU A 434 -33.41 4.72 -9.74
CA GLU A 434 -34.32 5.21 -8.70
C GLU A 434 -35.54 4.31 -8.49
N ASN A 435 -35.92 3.55 -9.52
CA ASN A 435 -36.98 2.55 -9.48
C ASN A 435 -36.50 1.16 -8.99
N ASP A 436 -35.19 0.89 -8.92
CA ASP A 436 -34.62 -0.36 -8.37
C ASP A 436 -33.99 -0.09 -6.99
N GLU A 437 -34.82 -0.16 -5.94
CA GLU A 437 -34.38 0.05 -4.55
C GLU A 437 -33.20 -0.88 -4.18
N LYS A 438 -33.20 -2.14 -4.66
CA LYS A 438 -32.11 -3.08 -4.39
C LYS A 438 -30.83 -2.67 -5.10
N ALA A 439 -30.89 -2.09 -6.30
CA ALA A 439 -29.73 -1.54 -6.99
C ALA A 439 -29.14 -0.36 -6.22
N LEU A 440 -29.96 0.58 -5.73
CA LEU A 440 -29.50 1.70 -4.87
C LEU A 440 -28.76 1.19 -3.64
N GLN A 441 -29.32 0.19 -2.95
CA GLN A 441 -28.71 -0.40 -1.75
C GLN A 441 -27.37 -1.09 -2.03
N ASN A 442 -27.25 -1.81 -3.14
CA ASN A 442 -26.07 -2.64 -3.41
C ASN A 442 -24.97 -1.92 -4.20
N LEU A 443 -25.34 -0.98 -5.07
CA LEU A 443 -24.40 -0.17 -5.84
C LEU A 443 -23.96 1.09 -5.07
N SER A 444 -24.78 1.54 -4.11
CA SER A 444 -24.56 2.66 -3.16
C SER A 444 -23.65 3.75 -3.71
N THR A 445 -22.35 3.72 -3.42
CA THR A 445 -21.33 4.64 -3.92
C THR A 445 -21.46 4.94 -5.43
N HIS A 446 -21.60 3.93 -6.29
CA HIS A 446 -21.64 4.13 -7.75
C HIS A 446 -22.95 4.78 -8.19
N ALA A 447 -24.08 4.32 -7.64
CA ALA A 447 -25.39 4.85 -7.97
C ALA A 447 -25.57 6.29 -7.45
N ILE A 448 -25.26 6.53 -6.18
CA ILE A 448 -25.41 7.84 -5.55
C ILE A 448 -24.47 8.86 -6.20
N ASN A 449 -23.19 8.53 -6.43
CA ASN A 449 -22.29 9.45 -7.12
C ASN A 449 -22.77 9.77 -8.53
N PHE A 450 -23.22 8.78 -9.30
CA PHE A 450 -23.81 8.99 -10.62
C PHE A 450 -24.97 9.99 -10.57
N LEU A 451 -25.93 9.78 -9.66
CA LEU A 451 -27.13 10.62 -9.53
C LEU A 451 -26.78 12.08 -9.17
N TYR A 452 -25.89 12.29 -8.19
CA TYR A 452 -25.48 13.65 -7.79
C TYR A 452 -24.59 14.33 -8.84
N ASN A 453 -23.71 13.59 -9.51
CA ASN A 453 -22.87 14.17 -10.56
C ASN A 453 -23.69 14.51 -11.81
N LEU A 454 -24.78 13.77 -12.07
CA LEU A 454 -25.73 14.08 -13.13
C LEU A 454 -26.52 15.36 -12.82
N ASP A 455 -27.06 15.50 -11.60
CA ASP A 455 -27.69 16.75 -11.11
C ASP A 455 -26.70 17.92 -11.19
N PHE A 456 -25.43 17.72 -10.84
CA PHE A 456 -24.40 18.75 -10.95
C PHE A 456 -24.19 19.24 -12.40
N LEU A 457 -24.16 18.32 -13.37
CA LEU A 457 -23.85 18.65 -14.77
C LEU A 457 -24.99 19.40 -15.46
N TYR A 458 -26.25 19.03 -15.20
CA TYR A 458 -27.41 19.56 -15.91
C TYR A 458 -28.25 20.54 -15.09
N LYS A 459 -28.43 20.29 -13.78
CA LYS A 459 -29.17 21.15 -12.83
C LYS A 459 -30.61 21.46 -13.26
N ASP A 460 -31.28 20.50 -13.88
CA ASP A 460 -32.67 20.63 -14.34
C ASP A 460 -33.61 19.68 -13.59
N THR A 461 -34.91 19.80 -13.88
CA THR A 461 -35.97 19.02 -13.22
C THR A 461 -35.84 17.51 -13.42
N GLN A 462 -35.31 17.07 -14.57
CA GLN A 462 -35.14 15.65 -14.90
C GLN A 462 -33.95 15.02 -14.18
N THR A 463 -32.92 15.82 -13.86
CA THR A 463 -31.68 15.35 -13.23
C THR A 463 -31.66 15.51 -11.72
N ARG A 464 -32.62 16.25 -11.16
CA ARG A 464 -32.68 16.53 -9.74
C ARG A 464 -32.72 15.27 -8.87
N VAL A 465 -31.92 15.27 -7.80
CA VAL A 465 -31.89 14.21 -6.79
C VAL A 465 -32.95 14.39 -5.71
N ASN A 466 -33.46 13.27 -5.19
CA ASN A 466 -34.37 13.26 -4.03
C ASN A 466 -33.68 12.60 -2.82
N PRO A 467 -33.01 13.37 -1.96
CA PRO A 467 -32.30 12.81 -0.81
C PRO A 467 -33.24 12.12 0.21
N ALA A 468 -34.53 12.51 0.28
CA ALA A 468 -35.49 11.88 1.18
C ALA A 468 -35.75 10.42 0.77
N HIS A 469 -35.87 10.15 -0.53
CA HIS A 469 -35.99 8.79 -1.07
C HIS A 469 -34.78 7.91 -0.72
N TYR A 470 -33.58 8.47 -0.80
CA TYR A 470 -32.35 7.74 -0.47
C TYR A 470 -32.24 7.46 1.04
N LEU A 471 -32.68 8.39 1.89
CA LEU A 471 -32.78 8.17 3.34
C LEU A 471 -33.76 7.02 3.65
N GLN A 472 -34.96 7.05 3.09
CA GLN A 472 -35.96 5.98 3.26
C GLN A 472 -35.42 4.62 2.79
N THR A 473 -34.69 4.61 1.66
CA THR A 473 -34.01 3.41 1.16
C THR A 473 -33.01 2.87 2.18
N ALA A 474 -32.20 3.74 2.80
CA ALA A 474 -31.22 3.35 3.82
C ALA A 474 -31.86 2.88 5.13
N GLU A 475 -33.00 3.44 5.53
CA GLU A 475 -33.76 3.03 6.71
C GLU A 475 -34.21 1.57 6.59
N LYS A 476 -34.68 1.16 5.40
CA LYS A 476 -35.10 -0.22 5.09
C LYS A 476 -33.93 -1.22 5.01
N MET A 477 -32.68 -0.77 4.89
CA MET A 477 -31.53 -1.66 4.76
C MET A 477 -31.25 -2.45 6.04
N THR A 478 -31.20 -3.77 5.91
CA THR A 478 -30.83 -4.68 7.00
C THR A 478 -29.34 -4.63 7.33
N GLN A 479 -29.00 -4.87 8.60
CA GLN A 479 -27.62 -4.86 9.12
C GLN A 479 -27.09 -6.29 9.40
N LYS A 480 -27.48 -7.26 8.56
CA LYS A 480 -27.22 -8.70 8.78
C LYS A 480 -25.74 -9.06 8.70
N ASP A 481 -24.98 -8.36 7.85
CA ASP A 481 -23.59 -8.67 7.56
C ASP A 481 -22.77 -7.39 7.39
N SER A 482 -21.44 -7.51 7.41
CA SER A 482 -20.55 -6.34 7.30
C SER A 482 -20.59 -5.63 5.96
N ILE A 483 -20.92 -6.33 4.89
CA ILE A 483 -21.10 -5.74 3.56
C ILE A 483 -22.36 -4.89 3.59
N SER A 484 -23.47 -5.37 4.18
CA SER A 484 -24.72 -4.60 4.28
C SER A 484 -24.57 -3.37 5.18
N ILE A 485 -23.88 -3.48 6.31
CA ILE A 485 -23.54 -2.35 7.20
C ILE A 485 -22.71 -1.31 6.43
N LYS A 486 -21.66 -1.76 5.74
CA LYS A 486 -20.79 -0.89 4.94
C LYS A 486 -21.55 -0.17 3.82
N LEU A 487 -22.39 -0.89 3.09
CA LEU A 487 -23.18 -0.31 2.00
C LEU A 487 -24.20 0.72 2.50
N LYS A 488 -24.81 0.48 3.67
CA LYS A 488 -25.72 1.44 4.32
C LYS A 488 -25.00 2.74 4.68
N ILE A 489 -23.83 2.64 5.33
CA ILE A 489 -23.01 3.82 5.65
C ILE A 489 -22.64 4.57 4.36
N TYR A 490 -22.16 3.86 3.33
CA TYR A 490 -21.80 4.49 2.05
C TYR A 490 -22.96 5.15 1.33
N LEU A 491 -24.16 4.57 1.35
CA LEU A 491 -25.33 5.22 0.74
C LEU A 491 -25.58 6.58 1.39
N LEU A 492 -25.53 6.65 2.72
CA LEU A 492 -25.75 7.87 3.50
C LEU A 492 -24.62 8.91 3.32
N THR A 493 -23.36 8.50 3.45
CA THR A 493 -22.21 9.40 3.31
C THR A 493 -22.07 9.92 1.88
N HIS A 494 -22.29 9.10 0.87
CA HIS A 494 -22.19 9.55 -0.53
C HIS A 494 -23.28 10.56 -0.92
N CYS A 495 -24.44 10.58 -0.25
CA CYS A 495 -25.42 11.66 -0.43
C CYS A 495 -24.85 13.00 0.02
N VAL A 496 -24.19 13.04 1.19
CA VAL A 496 -23.53 14.22 1.73
C VAL A 496 -22.35 14.64 0.84
N ILE A 497 -21.51 13.68 0.42
CA ILE A 497 -20.38 13.92 -0.49
C ILE A 497 -20.88 14.51 -1.82
N GLY A 498 -21.93 13.93 -2.42
CA GLY A 498 -22.53 14.45 -3.64
C GLY A 498 -23.06 15.86 -3.47
N LYS A 499 -23.85 16.13 -2.42
CA LYS A 499 -24.41 17.45 -2.13
C LYS A 499 -23.34 18.52 -1.89
N SER A 500 -22.21 18.12 -1.31
CA SER A 500 -21.05 18.99 -1.08
C SER A 500 -20.22 19.29 -2.33
N LEU A 501 -20.64 18.78 -3.50
CA LEU A 501 -19.87 18.80 -4.76
C LEU A 501 -18.48 18.18 -4.58
N PHE A 502 -18.46 17.01 -3.92
CA PHE A 502 -17.26 16.25 -3.59
C PHE A 502 -16.27 17.05 -2.73
N TYR A 503 -16.70 17.39 -1.51
CA TYR A 503 -15.93 18.14 -0.52
C TYR A 503 -15.61 19.58 -0.90
N LYS A 504 -16.20 20.16 -1.96
CA LYS A 504 -15.95 21.55 -2.36
C LYS A 504 -16.67 22.57 -1.47
N LYS A 505 -17.91 22.32 -1.04
CA LYS A 505 -18.64 23.24 -0.14
C LYS A 505 -19.33 22.54 1.04
N ASN A 506 -19.79 23.30 2.04
CA ASN A 506 -20.63 22.75 3.11
C ASN A 506 -21.99 22.29 2.53
N VAL A 507 -22.66 21.38 3.23
CA VAL A 507 -24.02 20.99 2.88
C VAL A 507 -24.99 22.00 3.47
N GLU A 508 -25.68 22.73 2.59
CA GLU A 508 -26.84 23.54 2.95
C GLU A 508 -28.07 22.63 3.07
N ASP A 509 -28.38 22.22 4.30
CA ASP A 509 -29.44 21.26 4.61
C ASP A 509 -30.76 21.93 5.03
N LYS A 510 -31.45 22.58 4.09
CA LYS A 510 -32.71 23.30 4.36
C LYS A 510 -33.82 22.40 4.93
N THR A 511 -33.81 21.10 4.62
CA THR A 511 -34.86 20.16 5.01
C THR A 511 -34.48 19.26 6.19
N GLY A 512 -33.24 19.35 6.69
CA GLY A 512 -32.71 18.48 7.75
C GLY A 512 -32.46 17.03 7.32
N VAL A 513 -32.58 16.71 6.04
CA VAL A 513 -32.46 15.32 5.54
C VAL A 513 -31.04 14.81 5.64
N TYR A 514 -30.04 15.64 5.33
CA TYR A 514 -28.63 15.22 5.40
C TYR A 514 -28.15 15.07 6.84
N LYS A 515 -28.67 15.89 7.77
CA LYS A 515 -28.47 15.71 9.22
C LYS A 515 -29.02 14.37 9.68
N LYS A 516 -30.27 14.02 9.33
CA LYS A 516 -30.87 12.71 9.63
C LYS A 516 -30.06 11.54 9.06
N MET A 517 -29.50 11.71 7.87
CA MET A 517 -28.59 10.70 7.29
C MET A 517 -27.34 10.47 8.15
N MET A 518 -26.75 11.53 8.70
CA MET A 518 -25.60 11.42 9.60
C MET A 518 -25.97 10.80 10.94
N GLU A 519 -27.12 11.15 11.51
CA GLU A 519 -27.64 10.52 12.73
C GLU A 519 -27.85 9.00 12.53
N LEU A 520 -28.44 8.59 11.41
CA LEU A 520 -28.63 7.18 11.05
C LEU A 520 -27.30 6.46 10.81
N ALA A 521 -26.33 7.12 10.15
CA ALA A 521 -24.99 6.57 9.97
C ALA A 521 -24.27 6.39 11.31
N GLU A 522 -24.37 7.36 12.22
CA GLU A 522 -23.77 7.28 13.55
C GLU A 522 -24.36 6.12 14.36
N LYS A 523 -25.70 5.99 14.37
CA LYS A 523 -26.40 4.87 15.00
C LYS A 523 -25.90 3.52 14.45
N THR A 524 -25.82 3.40 13.13
CA THR A 524 -25.32 2.20 12.44
C THR A 524 -23.88 1.87 12.86
N ILE A 525 -23.02 2.88 13.00
CA ILE A 525 -21.63 2.70 13.44
C ILE A 525 -21.56 2.31 14.92
N LYS A 526 -22.33 2.96 15.80
CA LYS A 526 -22.40 2.65 17.24
C LYS A 526 -22.78 1.19 17.47
N GLU A 527 -23.85 0.73 16.83
CA GLU A 527 -24.37 -0.65 16.95
C GLU A 527 -23.38 -1.71 16.42
N ASN A 528 -22.50 -1.34 15.49
CA ASN A 528 -21.61 -2.27 14.79
C ASN A 528 -20.13 -1.90 14.86
N TYR A 529 -19.71 -1.18 15.90
CA TYR A 529 -18.43 -0.48 15.95
C TYR A 529 -17.20 -1.34 15.56
N LYS A 530 -17.15 -2.60 16.01
CA LYS A 530 -16.06 -3.56 15.73
C LYS A 530 -16.10 -4.19 14.34
N LYS A 531 -17.22 -4.08 13.61
CA LYS A 531 -17.44 -4.59 12.25
C LYS A 531 -17.28 -3.50 11.18
N VAL A 532 -17.27 -2.23 11.59
CA VAL A 532 -17.12 -1.08 10.70
C VAL A 532 -15.66 -0.70 10.57
N SER A 533 -15.20 -0.58 9.33
CA SER A 533 -13.80 -0.19 9.04
C SER A 533 -13.50 1.26 9.39
N LEU A 534 -12.21 1.55 9.65
CA LEU A 534 -11.75 2.94 9.81
C LEU A 534 -12.04 3.81 8.58
N ASP A 535 -12.04 3.25 7.35
CA ASP A 535 -12.43 3.98 6.14
C ASP A 535 -13.85 4.56 6.27
N ASN A 536 -14.80 3.71 6.70
CA ASN A 536 -16.18 4.12 6.89
C ASN A 536 -16.34 5.12 8.04
N LYS A 537 -15.61 4.90 9.15
CA LYS A 537 -15.63 5.80 10.32
C LYS A 537 -15.11 7.18 9.96
N PHE A 538 -13.97 7.29 9.25
CA PHE A 538 -13.42 8.58 8.84
C PHE A 538 -14.27 9.26 7.79
N GLU A 539 -14.83 8.54 6.82
CA GLU A 539 -15.75 9.13 5.84
C GLU A 539 -16.99 9.73 6.51
N PHE A 540 -17.54 9.03 7.50
CA PHE A 540 -18.61 9.55 8.35
C PHE A 540 -18.17 10.83 9.08
N LEU A 541 -16.99 10.87 9.70
CA LEU A 541 -16.48 12.08 10.38
C LEU A 541 -16.24 13.26 9.42
N VAL A 542 -15.84 12.99 8.18
CA VAL A 542 -15.74 14.01 7.14
C VAL A 542 -17.14 14.53 6.77
N CYS A 543 -18.12 13.64 6.62
CA CYS A 543 -19.49 14.01 6.26
C CYS A 543 -20.21 14.78 7.37
N THR A 544 -20.00 14.43 8.64
CA THR A 544 -20.55 15.20 9.77
C THR A 544 -20.03 16.63 9.78
N ARG A 545 -18.73 16.84 9.52
CA ARG A 545 -18.15 18.18 9.32
C ARG A 545 -18.76 18.93 8.14
N LEU A 546 -18.98 18.25 7.00
CA LEU A 546 -19.65 18.85 5.83
C LEU A 546 -21.07 19.34 6.18
N CYS A 547 -21.78 18.60 7.04
CA CYS A 547 -23.11 18.93 7.55
C CYS A 547 -23.10 19.86 8.77
N GLN A 548 -21.93 20.31 9.25
CA GLN A 548 -21.79 21.11 10.46
C GLN A 548 -22.44 20.44 11.69
N HIS A 549 -22.29 19.12 11.77
CA HIS A 549 -22.83 18.27 12.84
C HIS A 549 -21.69 17.70 13.69
N THR A 550 -21.87 17.68 15.00
CA THR A 550 -20.90 17.10 15.95
C THR A 550 -21.28 15.66 16.26
N SER A 551 -20.32 14.73 16.11
CA SER A 551 -20.52 13.32 16.43
C SER A 551 -20.11 13.00 17.88
N GLN A 552 -20.90 12.16 18.55
CA GLN A 552 -20.63 11.66 19.90
C GLN A 552 -19.58 10.54 19.93
N ILE A 553 -19.25 9.92 18.78
CA ILE A 553 -18.26 8.84 18.69
C ILE A 553 -16.93 9.29 18.08
N GLU A 554 -16.77 10.58 17.82
CA GLU A 554 -15.55 11.12 17.21
C GLU A 554 -14.30 10.80 18.01
N GLU A 555 -14.29 11.13 19.31
CA GLU A 555 -13.13 10.89 20.18
C GLU A 555 -12.73 9.41 20.19
N LYS A 556 -13.72 8.51 20.25
CA LYS A 556 -13.51 7.06 20.21
C LYS A 556 -12.84 6.62 18.90
N ILE A 557 -13.30 7.15 17.76
CA ILE A 557 -12.74 6.85 16.44
C ILE A 557 -11.30 7.40 16.32
N LEU A 558 -11.04 8.61 16.80
CA LEU A 558 -9.71 9.24 16.73
C LEU A 558 -8.71 8.53 17.65
N LYS A 559 -9.15 8.07 18.83
CA LYS A 559 -8.35 7.24 19.73
C LYS A 559 -7.98 5.91 19.08
N GLU A 560 -8.94 5.22 18.45
CA GLU A 560 -8.68 4.00 17.67
C GLU A 560 -7.64 4.25 16.56
N ALA A 561 -7.78 5.35 15.81
CA ALA A 561 -6.85 5.74 14.75
C ALA A 561 -5.42 5.91 15.24
N SER A 562 -5.23 6.60 16.38
CA SER A 562 -3.92 6.88 16.96
C SER A 562 -3.14 5.62 17.35
N GLN A 563 -3.84 4.51 17.61
CA GLN A 563 -3.27 3.22 17.99
C GLN A 563 -3.10 2.27 16.79
N ALA A 564 -3.59 2.67 15.62
CA ALA A 564 -3.74 1.83 14.44
C ALA A 564 -2.67 2.07 13.35
N PHE A 565 -1.52 2.65 13.69
CA PHE A 565 -0.39 2.78 12.76
C PHE A 565 0.12 1.43 12.24
N ALA A 566 0.43 1.36 10.95
CA ALA A 566 1.13 0.24 10.34
C ALA A 566 2.44 -0.03 11.09
N GLN A 567 2.81 -1.29 11.19
CA GLN A 567 4.01 -1.69 11.90
C GLN A 567 5.28 -1.19 11.19
N ASN A 568 5.24 -1.19 9.87
CA ASN A 568 6.34 -0.80 9.00
C ASN A 568 6.17 0.61 8.39
N GLY A 569 5.31 1.47 8.92
CA GLY A 569 5.13 2.80 8.31
C GLY A 569 4.31 3.78 9.12
N ASN A 570 4.40 5.05 8.73
CA ASN A 570 3.72 6.17 9.39
C ASN A 570 2.34 6.47 8.80
N PHE A 571 1.56 5.42 8.58
CA PHE A 571 0.18 5.50 8.09
C PHE A 571 -0.73 4.56 8.87
N VAL A 572 -2.01 4.88 8.94
CA VAL A 572 -3.03 4.13 9.69
C VAL A 572 -3.58 2.96 8.86
N ILE A 573 -3.68 1.80 9.49
CA ILE A 573 -4.30 0.57 8.96
C ILE A 573 -5.53 0.18 9.80
N ASP A 574 -6.38 -0.72 9.32
CA ASP A 574 -7.58 -1.16 10.05
C ASP A 574 -7.29 -2.39 10.93
N LYS A 575 -6.75 -2.16 12.13
CA LYS A 575 -6.35 -3.23 13.08
C LYS A 575 -7.50 -3.81 13.90
N ALA A 576 -8.46 -2.97 14.28
CA ALA A 576 -9.47 -3.32 15.28
C ALA A 576 -10.70 -4.03 14.68
N ASN A 577 -10.85 -3.99 13.36
CA ASN A 577 -11.96 -4.61 12.67
C ASN A 577 -11.80 -6.13 12.61
N ASN A 578 -12.74 -6.87 13.18
CA ASN A 578 -12.68 -8.33 13.27
C ASN A 578 -12.70 -9.05 11.90
N ILE A 579 -12.99 -8.32 10.83
CA ILE A 579 -13.15 -8.83 9.46
C ILE A 579 -11.88 -8.63 8.65
N THR A 580 -11.02 -7.68 9.04
CA THR A 580 -9.74 -7.42 8.40
C THR A 580 -8.61 -8.30 8.91
N LYS A 581 -8.82 -9.12 9.96
CA LYS A 581 -7.81 -10.08 10.46
C LYS A 581 -7.19 -10.97 9.37
N ASN A 582 -7.90 -11.21 8.26
CA ASN A 582 -7.39 -11.97 7.10
C ASN A 582 -7.19 -11.12 5.82
N ASN A 583 -7.51 -9.82 5.84
CA ASN A 583 -7.59 -8.97 4.66
C ASN A 583 -6.39 -7.99 4.61
N LYS A 584 -5.35 -8.41 3.89
CA LYS A 584 -4.02 -7.79 3.73
C LYS A 584 -4.00 -6.50 2.90
N ARG A 585 -4.83 -5.51 3.23
CA ARG A 585 -4.77 -4.17 2.61
C ARG A 585 -4.04 -3.19 3.51
N GLU A 586 -2.75 -3.43 3.69
CA GLU A 586 -1.94 -2.73 4.70
C GLU A 586 -0.70 -2.06 4.12
N SER A 587 -0.63 -1.86 2.80
CA SER A 587 0.42 -1.05 2.20
C SER A 587 0.11 0.44 2.29
N PHE A 588 1.14 1.26 2.08
CA PHE A 588 1.01 2.72 1.97
C PHE A 588 -0.03 3.13 0.91
N ILE A 589 0.07 2.58 -0.30
CA ILE A 589 -0.84 2.91 -1.42
C ILE A 589 -2.26 2.40 -1.16
N GLN A 590 -2.39 1.18 -0.62
CA GLN A 590 -3.71 0.57 -0.37
C GLN A 590 -4.47 1.27 0.76
N SER A 591 -3.74 1.91 1.68
CA SER A 591 -4.31 2.64 2.82
C SER A 591 -4.56 4.12 2.52
N GLU A 592 -4.26 4.60 1.31
CA GLU A 592 -4.33 6.02 0.94
C GLU A 592 -5.71 6.63 1.24
N HIS A 593 -6.79 5.97 0.81
CA HIS A 593 -8.14 6.48 1.01
C HIS A 593 -8.49 6.67 2.49
N ARG A 594 -8.13 5.70 3.34
CA ARG A 594 -8.33 5.80 4.79
C ARG A 594 -7.55 6.96 5.38
N ASN A 595 -6.29 7.11 4.98
CA ASN A 595 -5.38 8.09 5.57
C ASN A 595 -5.70 9.51 5.11
N VAL A 596 -6.10 9.73 3.84
CA VAL A 596 -6.56 11.04 3.39
C VAL A 596 -7.84 11.44 4.10
N LEU A 597 -8.77 10.51 4.33
CA LEU A 597 -9.97 10.77 5.13
C LEU A 597 -9.65 11.06 6.60
N TYR A 598 -8.66 10.38 7.19
CA TYR A 598 -8.22 10.65 8.55
C TYR A 598 -7.63 12.07 8.68
N ILE A 599 -6.80 12.49 7.72
CA ILE A 599 -6.27 13.86 7.66
C ILE A 599 -7.42 14.87 7.52
N MET A 600 -8.37 14.64 6.60
CA MET A 600 -9.53 15.52 6.42
C MET A 600 -10.41 15.58 7.67
N ALA A 601 -10.63 14.45 8.34
CA ALA A 601 -11.40 14.38 9.58
C ALA A 601 -10.72 15.07 10.76
N THR A 602 -9.43 15.41 10.68
CA THR A 602 -8.70 16.04 11.81
C THR A 602 -8.20 17.44 11.48
N THR A 603 -8.14 17.80 10.20
CA THR A 603 -7.69 19.11 9.74
C THR A 603 -8.89 20.03 9.52
N PRO A 604 -8.86 21.28 10.03
CA PRO A 604 -9.89 22.28 9.75
C PRO A 604 -10.08 22.48 8.24
N ARG A 605 -11.34 22.55 7.82
CA ARG A 605 -11.70 22.79 6.43
C ARG A 605 -11.59 24.27 6.09
N LYS A 606 -11.13 24.60 4.89
CA LYS A 606 -11.18 25.97 4.35
C LYS A 606 -12.21 26.06 3.22
N THR A 607 -13.10 27.06 3.30
CA THR A 607 -14.19 27.25 2.34
C THR A 607 -13.85 28.22 1.22
N ASN A 608 -12.86 29.09 1.41
CA ASN A 608 -12.42 30.12 0.46
C ASN A 608 -11.01 29.85 -0.05
#